data_AF-A0A424K6P4-F1
#
_entry.id   AF-A0A424K6P4-F1
#
_cell.length_a   1.000
_cell.length_b   1.000
_cell.length_c   1.000
_cell.angle_alpha   90.00
_cell.angle_beta   90.00
_cell.angle_gamma   90.00
#
_symmetry.space_group_name_H-M   'P 1'
#
loop_
_entity.id
_entity.type
_entity.pdbx_description
1 polymer ?
#
loop_
_entity_poly.entity_id
_entity_poly.type
_entity_poly.pdbx_seq_one_letter_code
_entity_poly.pdbx_strand_id
1 'polypeptide(L)'
;MINKDPFGGVSSELESNSPSPFKIDKEEALKQIQKSMELWDKKKIKKKSFLQKLREKNKSDIIVKAPHWEYSKKSRDYVNVHLLWSKTIIRTLSNVPIKQVPVALNGLKAFYSQISSVKPDFSNPDILSCYNSTALNYNLPTKNITFKNDIEVDILDPFAGINGEDLDVIFNDLSKDKSKAIKELDFSIEHFDQVDLINVKKEKKFLKKPKNYSFSYKTSTDYFNIYLYWVGKLIKSVEKVSKQRARVALVSLRGFIKSISTPTPDLKDPTVKLIYEASIVKNKPRSKYIELLSIEEGGHSYWSYKTHRWVTGRFDRKSKKFVPPKKDL
;
A
#
# COMPACT_ATOMS: atom_id res chain seq x y z
N MET A 1 1.91 -66.37 19.59
CA MET A 1 2.33 -65.41 18.55
C MET A 1 2.57 -64.08 19.22
N ILE A 2 3.80 -63.55 19.19
CA ILE A 2 4.10 -62.21 19.69
C ILE A 2 3.60 -61.24 18.63
N ASN A 3 2.54 -60.49 18.97
CA ASN A 3 1.96 -59.50 18.08
C ASN A 3 2.97 -58.35 17.93
N LYS A 4 3.71 -58.32 16.83
CA LYS A 4 4.63 -57.22 16.51
C LYS A 4 3.78 -56.04 16.05
N ASP A 5 3.82 -54.95 16.80
CA ASP A 5 3.19 -53.70 16.40
C ASP A 5 3.81 -53.21 15.08
N PRO A 6 3.03 -53.10 13.98
CA PRO A 6 3.53 -52.64 12.69
C PRO A 6 4.02 -51.19 12.72
N PHE A 7 3.65 -50.42 13.74
CA PHE A 7 4.06 -49.03 13.93
C PHE A 7 5.13 -48.84 15.02
N GLY A 8 5.65 -49.93 15.60
CA GLY A 8 6.81 -49.89 16.49
C GLY A 8 6.63 -49.08 17.77
N GLY A 9 5.41 -49.00 18.31
CA GLY A 9 5.09 -48.28 19.54
C GLY A 9 4.78 -46.80 19.35
N VAL A 10 4.65 -46.32 18.11
CA VAL A 10 4.22 -44.94 17.82
C VAL A 10 2.73 -44.82 18.10
N SER A 11 2.40 -44.17 19.22
CA SER A 11 1.03 -43.78 19.58
C SER A 11 0.72 -42.39 19.05
N SER A 12 -0.51 -42.17 18.60
CA SER A 12 -1.00 -40.85 18.23
C SER A 12 -0.99 -39.93 19.46
N GLU A 13 -0.59 -38.67 19.29
CA GLU A 13 -0.82 -37.65 20.32
C GLU A 13 -2.31 -37.64 20.68
N LEU A 14 -2.64 -37.81 21.97
CA LEU A 14 -4.03 -37.79 22.47
C LEU A 14 -4.77 -36.55 21.95
N GLU A 15 -6.03 -36.68 21.53
CA GLU A 15 -6.83 -35.60 20.91
C GLU A 15 -6.85 -34.30 21.73
N SER A 16 -6.68 -34.38 23.05
CA SER A 16 -6.60 -33.21 23.95
C SER A 16 -5.29 -32.41 23.83
N ASN A 17 -4.22 -33.03 23.34
CA ASN A 17 -2.90 -32.44 23.14
C ASN A 17 -2.54 -32.25 21.66
N SER A 18 -3.37 -32.73 20.73
CA SER A 18 -3.13 -32.55 19.30
C SER A 18 -3.10 -31.06 18.93
N PRO A 19 -2.02 -30.57 18.30
CA PRO A 19 -1.91 -29.15 17.97
C PRO A 19 -2.98 -28.77 16.94
N SER A 20 -3.75 -27.72 17.23
CA SER A 20 -4.74 -27.20 16.28
C SER A 20 -4.08 -26.86 14.93
N PRO A 21 -4.73 -27.09 13.78
CA PRO A 21 -4.17 -26.75 12.47
C PRO A 21 -3.71 -25.29 12.36
N PHE A 22 -4.42 -24.38 13.02
CA PHE A 22 -4.06 -22.96 13.07
C PHE A 22 -2.77 -22.69 13.84
N LYS A 23 -2.51 -23.44 14.92
CA LYS A 23 -1.25 -23.40 15.67
C LYS A 23 -0.09 -23.92 14.80
N ILE A 24 -0.30 -25.00 14.07
CA ILE A 24 0.71 -25.58 13.15
C ILE A 24 1.08 -24.56 12.06
N ASP A 25 0.09 -23.96 11.41
CA ASP A 25 0.34 -22.95 10.36
C ASP A 25 1.05 -21.71 10.92
N LYS A 26 0.75 -21.31 12.17
CA LYS A 26 1.47 -20.22 12.86
C LYS A 26 2.96 -20.55 13.04
N GLU A 27 3.26 -21.74 13.56
CA GLU A 27 4.63 -22.19 13.81
C GLU A 27 5.42 -22.31 12.50
N GLU A 28 4.78 -22.83 11.45
CA GLU A 28 5.38 -22.92 10.12
C GLU A 28 5.63 -21.53 9.52
N ALA A 29 4.69 -20.59 9.65
CA ALA A 29 4.87 -19.20 9.21
C ALA A 29 6.04 -18.52 9.95
N LEU A 30 6.17 -18.72 11.26
CA LEU A 30 7.29 -18.23 12.06
C LEU A 30 8.64 -18.82 11.62
N LYS A 31 8.67 -20.10 11.26
CA LYS A 31 9.87 -20.76 10.73
C LYS A 31 10.24 -20.22 9.34
N GLN A 32 9.26 -20.01 8.47
CA GLN A 32 9.46 -19.51 7.11
C GLN A 32 9.92 -18.04 7.08
N ILE A 33 9.40 -17.19 7.96
CA ILE A 33 9.87 -15.79 8.06
C ILE A 33 11.30 -15.73 8.59
N GLN A 34 11.66 -16.54 9.59
CA GLN A 34 13.01 -16.61 10.10
C GLN A 34 13.99 -17.03 9.00
N LYS A 35 13.65 -18.05 8.21
CA LYS A 35 14.43 -18.46 7.04
C LYS A 35 14.56 -17.33 6.01
N SER A 36 13.49 -16.57 5.77
CA SER A 36 13.48 -15.46 4.81
C SER A 36 14.38 -14.30 5.27
N MET A 37 14.43 -14.02 6.57
CA MET A 37 15.34 -13.04 7.17
C MET A 37 16.80 -13.48 7.07
N GLU A 38 17.11 -14.74 7.38
CA GLU A 38 18.47 -15.27 7.23
C GLU A 38 18.96 -15.23 5.77
N LEU A 39 18.09 -15.53 4.81
CA LEU A 39 18.41 -15.40 3.39
C LEU A 39 18.65 -13.94 2.99
N TRP A 40 17.94 -13.00 3.63
CA TRP A 40 18.15 -11.57 3.42
C TRP A 40 19.49 -11.10 3.99
N ASP A 41 19.86 -11.53 5.20
CA ASP A 41 21.13 -11.15 5.82
C ASP A 41 22.34 -11.77 5.12
N LYS A 42 22.20 -13.00 4.61
CA LYS A 42 23.22 -13.67 3.78
C LYS A 42 23.45 -12.94 2.46
N LYS A 43 22.47 -12.19 1.95
CA LYS A 43 22.68 -11.20 0.88
C LYS A 43 23.42 -9.99 1.44
N LYS A 44 24.72 -10.14 1.71
CA LYS A 44 25.60 -8.96 1.74
C LYS A 44 25.57 -8.34 0.35
N ILE A 45 24.80 -7.26 0.18
CA ILE A 45 24.75 -6.44 -1.02
C ILE A 45 26.11 -5.74 -1.14
N LYS A 46 27.13 -6.44 -1.66
CA LYS A 46 28.27 -5.77 -2.28
C LYS A 46 27.70 -5.08 -3.52
N LYS A 47 27.61 -3.74 -3.51
CA LYS A 47 27.33 -2.97 -4.73
C LYS A 47 28.40 -3.34 -5.75
N LYS A 48 28.06 -4.23 -6.68
CA LYS A 48 28.99 -4.66 -7.72
C LYS A 48 29.31 -3.47 -8.62
N SER A 49 30.59 -3.26 -8.93
CA SER A 49 31.01 -2.18 -9.83
C SER A 49 30.40 -2.40 -11.22
N PHE A 50 30.31 -1.33 -12.02
CA PHE A 50 29.77 -1.42 -13.38
C PHE A 50 30.48 -2.48 -14.24
N LEU A 51 31.80 -2.60 -14.11
CA LEU A 51 32.62 -3.63 -14.78
C LEU A 51 32.32 -5.04 -14.28
N GLN A 52 32.01 -5.19 -12.99
CA GLN A 52 31.64 -6.46 -12.38
C GLN A 52 30.27 -6.93 -12.88
N LYS A 53 29.31 -6.00 -13.05
CA LYS A 53 28.01 -6.27 -13.69
C LYS A 53 28.13 -6.69 -15.15
N LEU A 54 29.11 -6.16 -15.88
CA LEU A 54 29.37 -6.55 -17.28
C LEU A 54 29.98 -7.95 -17.40
N ARG A 55 30.89 -8.33 -16.49
CA ARG A 55 31.52 -9.68 -16.48
C ARG A 55 30.58 -10.80 -16.07
N GLU A 56 29.58 -10.53 -15.23
CA GLU A 56 28.69 -11.55 -14.68
C GLU A 56 27.44 -11.83 -15.52
N LYS A 57 27.29 -11.19 -16.69
CA LYS A 57 26.14 -11.38 -17.61
C LYS A 57 25.83 -12.85 -17.97
N ASN A 58 26.76 -13.78 -17.74
CA ASN A 58 26.65 -15.19 -18.11
C ASN A 58 26.54 -16.17 -16.92
N LYS A 59 26.47 -15.72 -15.66
CA LYS A 59 26.12 -16.61 -14.55
C LYS A 59 24.66 -16.39 -14.21
N SER A 60 23.84 -17.43 -14.38
CA SER A 60 22.50 -17.49 -13.84
C SER A 60 22.59 -17.17 -12.34
N ASP A 61 22.14 -15.97 -11.96
CA ASP A 61 21.99 -15.60 -10.56
C ASP A 61 21.18 -16.72 -9.91
N ILE A 62 21.75 -17.41 -8.92
CA ILE A 62 21.02 -18.39 -8.11
C ILE A 62 19.80 -17.63 -7.58
N ILE A 63 18.62 -17.95 -8.11
CA ILE A 63 17.37 -17.32 -7.71
C ILE A 63 17.13 -17.82 -6.29
N VAL A 64 17.63 -17.06 -5.31
CA VAL A 64 17.36 -17.30 -3.89
C VAL A 64 15.86 -17.06 -3.71
N LYS A 65 15.08 -18.14 -3.81
CA LYS A 65 13.64 -18.12 -3.64
C LYS A 65 13.35 -18.05 -2.14
N ALA A 66 13.11 -16.85 -1.66
CA ALA A 66 12.64 -16.64 -0.29
C ALA A 66 11.11 -16.74 -0.24
N PRO A 67 10.53 -17.39 0.79
CA PRO A 67 9.08 -17.47 0.96
C PRO A 67 8.38 -16.12 1.07
N HIS A 68 8.94 -15.17 1.84
CA HIS A 68 8.27 -13.91 2.18
C HIS A 68 8.71 -12.71 1.36
N TRP A 69 9.60 -12.86 0.38
CA TRP A 69 9.98 -11.74 -0.46
C TRP A 69 10.49 -12.16 -1.84
N GLU A 70 10.25 -11.31 -2.83
CA GLU A 70 10.81 -11.41 -4.17
C GLU A 70 11.24 -10.03 -4.69
N TYR A 71 12.26 -9.96 -5.54
CA TYR A 71 12.58 -8.69 -6.19
C TYR A 71 11.45 -8.24 -7.11
N SER A 72 11.16 -6.95 -7.13
CA SER A 72 10.20 -6.39 -8.07
C SER A 72 10.68 -6.64 -9.51
N LYS A 73 9.76 -7.08 -10.38
CA LYS A 73 10.06 -7.34 -11.80
C LYS A 73 10.57 -6.10 -12.53
N LYS A 74 10.20 -4.90 -12.06
CA LYS A 74 10.53 -3.61 -12.70
C LYS A 74 11.88 -3.06 -12.29
N SER A 75 12.31 -3.30 -11.06
CA SER A 75 13.56 -2.77 -10.55
C SER A 75 14.13 -3.64 -9.44
N ARG A 76 15.44 -3.85 -9.50
CA ARG A 76 16.20 -4.58 -8.48
C ARG A 76 16.36 -3.77 -7.18
N ASP A 77 16.05 -2.48 -7.19
CA ASP A 77 16.13 -1.61 -6.01
C ASP A 77 14.90 -1.72 -5.09
N TYR A 78 13.87 -2.46 -5.55
CA TYR A 78 12.62 -2.68 -4.85
C TYR A 78 12.30 -4.16 -4.70
N VAL A 79 11.59 -4.49 -3.63
CA VAL A 79 11.26 -5.85 -3.23
C VAL A 79 9.79 -5.91 -2.84
N ASN A 80 9.09 -6.93 -3.34
CA ASN A 80 7.76 -7.27 -2.86
C ASN A 80 7.91 -8.13 -1.62
N VAL A 81 7.19 -7.79 -0.54
CA VAL A 81 7.18 -8.53 0.72
C VAL A 81 5.81 -9.17 0.90
N HIS A 82 5.76 -10.45 1.26
CA HIS A 82 4.53 -11.25 1.30
C HIS A 82 4.19 -11.67 2.73
N LEU A 83 2.95 -11.37 3.13
CA LEU A 83 2.26 -12.05 4.22
C LEU A 83 1.85 -13.43 3.70
N LEU A 84 2.57 -14.47 4.11
CA LEU A 84 2.40 -15.84 3.66
C LEU A 84 1.96 -16.68 4.86
N TRP A 85 0.83 -17.38 4.70
CA TRP A 85 0.22 -18.20 5.75
C TRP A 85 -0.37 -19.46 5.12
N SER A 86 -0.23 -20.63 5.75
CA SER A 86 -0.78 -21.89 5.23
C SER A 86 -0.39 -22.15 3.75
N LYS A 87 0.84 -21.78 3.35
CA LYS A 87 1.37 -21.85 1.97
C LYS A 87 0.65 -20.97 0.93
N THR A 88 -0.23 -20.06 1.35
CA THR A 88 -0.90 -19.09 0.48
C THR A 88 -0.42 -17.67 0.79
N ILE A 89 -0.32 -16.83 -0.24
CA ILE A 89 -0.01 -15.41 -0.08
C ILE A 89 -1.30 -14.69 0.27
N ILE A 90 -1.42 -14.23 1.50
CA ILE A 90 -2.58 -13.50 2.01
C ILE A 90 -2.57 -12.06 1.51
N ARG A 91 -1.42 -11.39 1.64
CA ARG A 91 -1.23 -9.99 1.26
C ARG A 91 0.18 -9.76 0.75
N THR A 92 0.32 -8.91 -0.25
CA THR A 92 1.63 -8.48 -0.76
C THR A 92 1.80 -6.99 -0.57
N LEU A 93 2.89 -6.60 0.08
CA LEU A 93 3.39 -5.24 0.12
C LEU A 93 4.34 -5.04 -1.06
N SER A 94 3.89 -4.30 -2.06
CA SER A 94 4.62 -4.13 -3.32
C SER A 94 5.68 -3.03 -3.22
N ASN A 95 6.80 -3.24 -3.93
CA ASN A 95 7.85 -2.25 -4.16
C ASN A 95 8.40 -1.57 -2.89
N VAL A 96 8.77 -2.36 -1.89
CA VAL A 96 9.48 -1.87 -0.71
C VAL A 96 10.93 -1.54 -1.09
N PRO A 97 11.44 -0.34 -0.78
CA PRO A 97 12.85 -0.02 -0.94
C PRO A 97 13.72 -1.01 -0.16
N ILE A 98 14.82 -1.51 -0.74
CA ILE A 98 15.73 -2.49 -0.09
C ILE A 98 16.05 -2.15 1.38
N LYS A 99 16.26 -0.87 1.69
CA LYS A 99 16.61 -0.40 3.04
C LYS A 99 15.50 -0.65 4.08
N GLN A 100 14.24 -0.71 3.65
CA GLN A 100 13.08 -0.89 4.52
C GLN A 100 12.64 -2.35 4.63
N VAL A 101 13.14 -3.24 3.76
CA VAL A 101 12.79 -4.67 3.78
C VAL A 101 13.07 -5.34 5.14
N PRO A 102 14.21 -5.11 5.83
CA PRO A 102 14.42 -5.69 7.16
C PRO A 102 13.35 -5.30 8.18
N VAL A 103 12.88 -4.05 8.11
CA VAL A 103 11.84 -3.55 9.00
C VAL A 103 10.50 -4.22 8.68
N ALA A 104 10.17 -4.39 7.39
CA ALA A 104 8.96 -5.10 6.97
C ALA A 104 8.96 -6.58 7.39
N LEU A 105 10.10 -7.27 7.24
CA LEU A 105 10.24 -8.67 7.67
C LEU A 105 10.16 -8.84 9.19
N ASN A 106 10.74 -7.90 9.95
CA ASN A 106 10.59 -7.84 11.40
C ASN A 106 9.13 -7.56 11.81
N GLY A 107 8.44 -6.68 11.08
CA GLY A 107 7.01 -6.45 11.23
C GLY A 107 6.20 -7.73 11.08
N LEU A 108 6.45 -8.50 10.01
CA LEU A 108 5.78 -9.79 9.78
C LEU A 108 6.05 -10.80 10.91
N LYS A 109 7.30 -10.88 11.38
CA LYS A 109 7.67 -11.76 12.50
C LYS A 109 6.96 -11.36 13.80
N ALA A 110 6.86 -10.07 14.08
CA ALA A 110 6.14 -9.54 15.23
C ALA A 110 4.64 -9.82 15.11
N PHE A 111 4.06 -9.58 13.93
CA PHE A 111 2.67 -9.87 13.61
C PHE A 111 2.32 -11.33 13.87
N TYR A 112 3.06 -12.28 13.28
CA TYR A 112 2.82 -13.70 13.52
C TYR A 112 2.94 -14.06 15.00
N SER A 113 3.94 -13.53 15.71
CA SER A 113 4.13 -13.81 17.14
C SER A 113 2.91 -13.41 17.97
N GLN A 114 2.30 -12.25 17.66
CA GLN A 114 1.17 -11.68 18.39
C GLN A 114 -0.18 -12.37 18.11
N ILE A 115 -0.32 -13.11 16.99
CA ILE A 115 -1.56 -13.86 16.71
C ILE A 115 -1.78 -14.92 17.79
N SER A 116 -2.90 -14.85 18.52
CA SER A 116 -3.27 -15.91 19.47
C SER A 116 -3.71 -17.17 18.72
N SER A 117 -3.05 -18.31 19.00
CA SER A 117 -3.42 -19.61 18.42
C SER A 117 -4.72 -20.18 19.00
N VAL A 118 -5.10 -19.72 20.21
CA VAL A 118 -6.27 -20.21 20.95
C VAL A 118 -7.51 -19.36 20.64
N LYS A 119 -7.33 -18.04 20.60
CA LYS A 119 -8.41 -17.08 20.33
C LYS A 119 -7.92 -15.99 19.38
N PRO A 120 -7.86 -16.28 18.06
CA PRO A 120 -7.42 -15.30 17.07
C PRO A 120 -8.35 -14.09 17.07
N ASP A 121 -7.77 -12.90 16.92
CA ASP A 121 -8.53 -11.66 16.84
C ASP A 121 -9.08 -11.46 15.42
N PHE A 122 -10.35 -11.85 15.23
CA PHE A 122 -11.02 -11.72 13.94
C PHE A 122 -11.46 -10.30 13.60
N SER A 123 -11.25 -9.32 14.49
CA SER A 123 -11.44 -7.91 14.16
C SER A 123 -10.37 -7.40 13.19
N ASN A 124 -9.22 -8.08 13.12
CA ASN A 124 -8.16 -7.81 12.15
C ASN A 124 -8.42 -8.59 10.84
N PRO A 125 -8.57 -7.91 9.68
CA PRO A 125 -8.82 -8.55 8.40
C PRO A 125 -7.69 -9.47 7.93
N ASP A 126 -6.43 -9.15 8.26
CA ASP A 126 -5.29 -10.00 7.91
C ASP A 126 -5.30 -11.30 8.75
N ILE A 127 -5.66 -11.23 10.04
CA ILE A 127 -5.80 -12.41 10.90
C ILE A 127 -7.00 -13.27 10.47
N LEU A 128 -8.14 -12.66 10.13
CA LEU A 128 -9.29 -13.37 9.58
C LEU A 128 -8.92 -14.11 8.29
N SER A 129 -8.14 -13.47 7.43
CA SER A 129 -7.68 -14.08 6.18
C SER A 129 -6.72 -15.25 6.42
N CYS A 130 -5.79 -15.12 7.38
CA CYS A 130 -4.95 -16.24 7.83
C CYS A 130 -5.80 -17.42 8.34
N TYR A 131 -6.81 -17.14 9.19
CA TYR A 131 -7.71 -18.16 9.71
C TYR A 131 -8.48 -18.86 8.59
N ASN A 132 -9.06 -18.10 7.67
CA ASN A 132 -9.81 -18.65 6.55
C ASN A 132 -8.90 -19.45 5.61
N SER A 133 -7.64 -19.06 5.42
CA SER A 133 -6.68 -19.85 4.65
C SER A 133 -6.38 -21.19 5.31
N THR A 134 -6.16 -21.23 6.63
CA THR A 134 -6.03 -22.50 7.36
C THR A 134 -7.31 -23.31 7.22
N ALA A 135 -8.47 -22.71 7.43
CA ALA A 135 -9.73 -23.41 7.38
C ALA A 135 -9.95 -24.08 6.01
N LEU A 136 -9.66 -23.38 4.91
CA LEU A 136 -9.72 -23.94 3.56
C LEU A 136 -8.71 -25.08 3.35
N ASN A 137 -7.47 -24.93 3.83
CA ASN A 137 -6.43 -25.94 3.65
C ASN A 137 -6.72 -27.26 4.41
N TYR A 138 -7.44 -27.16 5.52
CA TYR A 138 -7.80 -28.30 6.38
C TYR A 138 -9.29 -28.70 6.29
N ASN A 139 -10.05 -28.17 5.33
CA ASN A 139 -11.49 -28.42 5.16
C ASN A 139 -12.35 -28.12 6.41
N LEU A 140 -11.99 -27.07 7.15
CA LEU A 140 -12.72 -26.56 8.31
C LEU A 140 -13.66 -25.41 7.91
N PRO A 141 -14.69 -25.08 8.72
CA PRO A 141 -15.58 -23.98 8.43
C PRO A 141 -14.86 -22.62 8.43
N THR A 142 -15.07 -21.83 7.38
CA THR A 142 -14.58 -20.46 7.28
C THR A 142 -15.47 -19.49 8.07
N LYS A 143 -14.92 -18.33 8.44
CA LYS A 143 -15.66 -17.25 9.08
C LYS A 143 -15.84 -16.10 8.11
N ASN A 144 -17.08 -15.66 7.94
CA ASN A 144 -17.42 -14.46 7.17
C ASN A 144 -17.84 -13.36 8.15
N ILE A 145 -16.96 -12.38 8.33
CA ILE A 145 -17.23 -11.19 9.13
C ILE A 145 -17.31 -10.01 8.17
N THR A 146 -18.41 -9.27 8.24
CA THR A 146 -18.56 -8.02 7.50
C THR A 146 -17.97 -6.91 8.35
N PHE A 147 -16.80 -6.40 7.94
CA PHE A 147 -16.22 -5.23 8.59
C PHE A 147 -17.09 -4.01 8.28
N LYS A 148 -17.37 -3.18 9.29
CA LYS A 148 -18.00 -1.88 9.06
C LYS A 148 -17.05 -1.02 8.21
N ASN A 149 -17.62 -0.16 7.35
CA ASN A 149 -16.84 0.79 6.54
C ASN A 149 -16.09 1.84 7.40
N ASP A 150 -16.37 1.88 8.70
CA ASP A 150 -15.68 2.70 9.69
C ASP A 150 -14.48 1.91 10.24
N ILE A 151 -13.29 2.26 9.77
CA ILE A 151 -11.99 1.75 10.26
C ILE A 151 -11.73 2.40 11.63
N GLU A 152 -12.48 2.00 12.65
CA GLU A 152 -12.39 2.56 14.00
C GLU A 152 -11.38 1.86 14.91
N VAL A 153 -10.73 0.78 14.47
CA VAL A 153 -9.80 0.01 15.31
C VAL A 153 -8.36 0.26 14.87
N ASP A 154 -7.46 0.55 15.81
CA ASP A 154 -6.01 0.45 15.58
C ASP A 154 -5.66 -1.01 15.32
N ILE A 155 -5.78 -1.40 14.06
CA ILE A 155 -5.49 -2.75 13.60
C ILE A 155 -3.97 -2.91 13.50
N LEU A 156 -3.47 -4.00 14.07
CA LEU A 156 -2.06 -4.38 13.94
C LEU A 156 -1.70 -4.59 12.46
N ASP A 157 -0.82 -3.73 11.93
CA ASP A 157 -0.32 -3.83 10.56
C ASP A 157 0.79 -4.89 10.45
N PRO A 158 0.64 -5.91 9.59
CA PRO A 158 1.66 -6.94 9.38
C PRO A 158 3.02 -6.41 8.88
N PHE A 159 3.08 -5.20 8.32
CA PHE A 159 4.31 -4.65 7.74
C PHE A 159 4.92 -3.48 8.52
N ALA A 160 4.51 -3.29 9.78
CA ALA A 160 5.06 -2.25 10.67
C ALA A 160 4.96 -0.81 10.12
N GLY A 161 3.88 -0.48 9.42
CA GLY A 161 3.59 0.84 8.86
C GLY A 161 4.29 1.13 7.53
N ILE A 162 4.93 0.13 6.90
CA ILE A 162 5.60 0.31 5.62
C ILE A 162 4.58 0.17 4.49
N ASN A 163 4.48 1.21 3.67
CA ASN A 163 3.47 1.30 2.60
C ASN A 163 3.99 0.92 1.20
N GLY A 164 5.31 0.76 1.04
CA GLY A 164 5.93 0.50 -0.27
C GLY A 164 5.78 1.69 -1.23
N GLU A 165 6.19 1.50 -2.49
CA GLU A 165 6.00 2.49 -3.56
C GLU A 165 4.95 2.06 -4.59
N ASP A 166 4.17 3.05 -5.04
CA ASP A 166 3.18 2.91 -6.12
C ASP A 166 3.88 2.83 -7.50
N LEU A 167 4.71 1.80 -7.77
CA LEU A 167 5.36 1.63 -9.09
C LEU A 167 4.45 1.00 -10.16
N ASP A 168 3.34 0.40 -9.73
CA ASP A 168 2.30 -0.11 -10.60
C ASP A 168 1.19 0.93 -10.77
N VAL A 169 0.66 1.04 -11.98
CA VAL A 169 -0.65 1.67 -12.21
C VAL A 169 -1.68 0.71 -11.61
N ILE A 170 -1.75 0.69 -10.28
CA ILE A 170 -2.90 0.14 -9.59
C ILE A 170 -4.07 0.93 -10.15
N PHE A 171 -5.14 0.27 -10.56
CA PHE A 171 -6.37 0.94 -10.99
C PHE A 171 -7.03 1.75 -9.85
N ASN A 172 -6.29 2.10 -8.82
CA ASN A 172 -6.65 2.92 -7.68
C ASN A 172 -6.61 4.40 -8.11
N ASP A 173 -7.75 5.07 -8.00
CA ASP A 173 -7.86 6.47 -8.41
C ASP A 173 -7.13 7.40 -7.41
N LEU A 174 -7.09 7.03 -6.12
CA LEU A 174 -6.31 7.73 -5.10
C LEU A 174 -4.80 7.70 -5.42
N SER A 175 -4.26 6.59 -5.91
CA SER A 175 -2.84 6.47 -6.29
C SER A 175 -2.49 7.34 -7.51
N LYS A 176 -3.39 7.42 -8.51
CA LYS A 176 -3.23 8.33 -9.64
C LYS A 176 -3.24 9.79 -9.20
N ASP A 177 -4.15 10.14 -8.30
CA ASP A 177 -4.29 11.48 -7.76
C ASP A 177 -3.09 11.89 -6.90
N LYS A 178 -2.59 10.98 -6.07
CA LYS A 178 -1.33 11.10 -5.31
C LYS A 178 -0.16 11.43 -6.23
N SER A 179 -0.01 10.67 -7.31
CA SER A 179 1.06 10.88 -8.28
C SER A 179 1.00 12.27 -8.93
N LYS A 180 -0.20 12.76 -9.25
CA LYS A 180 -0.39 14.11 -9.80
C LYS A 180 -0.07 15.19 -8.77
N ALA A 181 -0.51 15.01 -7.53
CA ALA A 181 -0.26 15.97 -6.45
C ALA A 181 1.25 16.08 -6.14
N ILE A 182 1.98 14.95 -6.11
CA ILE A 182 3.43 14.94 -5.94
C ILE A 182 4.13 15.70 -7.08
N LYS A 183 3.73 15.46 -8.34
CA LYS A 183 4.31 16.18 -9.50
C LYS A 183 4.08 17.70 -9.44
N GLU A 184 2.89 18.14 -9.03
CA GLU A 184 2.60 19.58 -8.88
C GLU A 184 3.39 20.20 -7.72
N LEU A 185 3.62 19.47 -6.64
CA LEU A 185 4.51 19.89 -5.54
C LEU A 185 5.98 19.93 -5.96
N ASP A 186 6.46 18.92 -6.68
CA ASP A 186 7.82 18.92 -7.24
C ASP A 186 8.05 20.14 -8.13
N PHE A 187 7.10 20.42 -9.03
CA PHE A 187 7.10 21.65 -9.85
C PHE A 187 7.08 22.92 -8.99
N SER A 188 6.24 22.98 -7.96
CA SER A 188 6.14 24.15 -7.10
C SER A 188 7.42 24.39 -6.30
N ILE A 189 8.10 23.33 -5.85
CA ILE A 189 9.38 23.39 -5.16
C ILE A 189 10.48 23.91 -6.10
N GLU A 190 10.58 23.34 -7.30
CA GLU A 190 11.57 23.75 -8.29
C GLU A 190 11.37 25.22 -8.70
N HIS A 191 10.10 25.62 -8.91
CA HIS A 191 9.75 27.01 -9.20
C HIS A 191 10.09 27.91 -8.00
N PHE A 192 9.82 27.49 -6.77
CA PHE A 192 10.11 28.26 -5.55
C PHE A 192 11.60 28.56 -5.41
N ASP A 193 12.47 27.58 -5.68
CA ASP A 193 13.93 27.72 -5.62
C ASP A 193 14.48 28.73 -6.63
N GLN A 194 13.72 29.04 -7.68
CA GLN A 194 14.12 29.97 -8.73
C GLN A 194 13.44 31.34 -8.63
N VAL A 195 12.60 31.59 -7.62
CA VAL A 195 11.80 32.82 -7.50
C VAL A 195 12.65 34.08 -7.56
N ASP A 196 13.82 34.10 -6.91
CA ASP A 196 14.69 35.28 -6.92
C ASP A 196 15.31 35.52 -8.29
N LEU A 197 15.71 34.44 -8.97
CA LEU A 197 16.36 34.50 -10.28
C LEU A 197 15.37 34.94 -11.36
N ILE A 198 14.12 34.49 -11.27
CA ILE A 198 13.02 34.86 -12.18
C ILE A 198 12.65 36.34 -12.03
N ASN A 199 12.73 36.89 -10.82
CA ASN A 199 12.45 38.30 -10.60
C ASN A 199 13.57 39.22 -11.17
N VAL A 200 14.81 38.72 -11.19
CA VAL A 200 15.99 39.49 -11.67
C VAL A 200 16.21 39.35 -13.17
N LYS A 201 16.10 38.13 -13.71
CA LYS A 201 16.20 37.86 -15.15
C LYS A 201 14.79 37.69 -15.71
N LYS A 202 14.34 38.59 -16.59
CA LYS A 202 13.05 38.51 -17.32
C LYS A 202 12.89 37.27 -18.22
N GLU A 203 13.71 36.23 -18.04
CA GLU A 203 13.61 34.95 -18.73
C GLU A 203 12.68 34.02 -17.94
N LYS A 204 11.44 33.88 -18.41
CA LYS A 204 10.47 32.95 -17.82
C LYS A 204 10.85 31.50 -18.19
N LYS A 205 11.74 30.88 -17.40
CA LYS A 205 11.94 29.41 -17.47
C LYS A 205 10.63 28.63 -17.29
N PHE A 206 9.70 29.18 -16.52
CA PHE A 206 8.39 28.58 -16.27
C PHE A 206 7.26 29.49 -16.76
N LEU A 207 6.47 28.97 -17.72
CA LEU A 207 5.29 29.66 -18.24
C LEU A 207 4.08 29.53 -17.30
N LYS A 208 4.02 28.47 -16.49
CA LYS A 208 2.89 28.15 -15.61
C LYS A 208 3.17 28.62 -14.18
N LYS A 209 2.20 29.26 -13.54
CA LYS A 209 2.27 29.62 -12.11
C LYS A 209 2.09 28.37 -11.23
N PRO A 210 2.85 28.22 -10.14
CA PRO A 210 2.66 27.14 -9.18
C PRO A 210 1.33 27.30 -8.44
N LYS A 211 0.69 26.18 -8.09
CA LYS A 211 -0.57 26.17 -7.34
C LYS A 211 -0.37 26.11 -5.82
N ASN A 212 0.75 25.58 -5.37
CA ASN A 212 0.97 25.27 -3.95
C ASN A 212 1.49 26.45 -3.12
N TYR A 213 1.75 27.61 -3.74
CA TYR A 213 2.05 28.81 -3.00
C TYR A 213 1.71 30.10 -3.77
N SER A 214 1.61 31.21 -3.05
CA SER A 214 1.54 32.57 -3.60
C SER A 214 2.26 33.55 -2.68
N PHE A 215 2.56 34.77 -3.15
CA PHE A 215 3.02 35.83 -2.25
C PHE A 215 1.89 36.24 -1.29
N SER A 216 2.23 36.49 -0.03
CA SER A 216 1.28 36.98 0.97
C SER A 216 0.98 38.46 0.81
N TYR A 217 1.96 39.24 0.33
CA TYR A 217 1.87 40.68 0.18
C TYR A 217 2.22 41.07 -1.25
N LYS A 218 1.62 42.16 -1.75
CA LYS A 218 1.89 42.67 -3.11
C LYS A 218 3.29 43.29 -3.24
N THR A 219 3.83 43.79 -2.13
CA THR A 219 5.06 44.60 -2.09
C THR A 219 6.28 43.84 -1.56
N SER A 220 6.10 42.66 -0.95
CA SER A 220 7.20 41.88 -0.37
C SER A 220 7.26 40.50 -1.01
N THR A 221 8.48 40.10 -1.36
CA THR A 221 8.81 38.77 -1.89
C THR A 221 9.25 37.79 -0.80
N ASP A 222 9.20 38.19 0.47
CA ASP A 222 9.75 37.40 1.58
C ASP A 222 8.71 36.56 2.31
N TYR A 223 7.43 36.83 2.06
CA TYR A 223 6.31 36.15 2.72
C TYR A 223 5.40 35.46 1.70
N PHE A 224 5.04 34.23 2.02
CA PHE A 224 4.29 33.34 1.16
C PHE A 224 3.11 32.71 1.88
N ASN A 225 2.02 32.55 1.14
CA ASN A 225 0.92 31.67 1.51
C ASN A 225 1.19 30.30 0.86
N ILE A 226 1.03 29.23 1.64
CA ILE A 226 1.26 27.84 1.22
C ILE A 226 -0.07 27.11 1.19
N TYR A 227 -0.28 26.30 0.16
CA TYR A 227 -1.53 25.61 -0.11
C TYR A 227 -1.29 24.12 -0.35
N LEU A 228 -2.02 23.28 0.38
CA LEU A 228 -2.20 21.86 0.08
C LEU A 228 -3.40 21.72 -0.86
N TYR A 229 -3.11 21.62 -2.15
CA TYR A 229 -4.12 21.26 -3.15
C TYR A 229 -4.10 19.75 -3.39
N TRP A 230 -5.30 19.16 -3.41
CA TRP A 230 -5.52 17.80 -3.85
C TRP A 230 -6.58 17.79 -4.93
N VAL A 231 -6.21 17.36 -6.14
CA VAL A 231 -7.16 17.12 -7.24
C VAL A 231 -8.00 18.38 -7.60
N GLY A 232 -7.41 19.56 -7.40
CA GLY A 232 -8.04 20.85 -7.66
C GLY A 232 -8.88 21.41 -6.51
N LYS A 233 -9.02 20.69 -5.40
CA LYS A 233 -9.63 21.19 -4.15
C LYS A 233 -8.53 21.68 -3.20
N LEU A 234 -8.74 22.83 -2.57
CA LEU A 234 -7.89 23.29 -1.47
C LEU A 234 -8.25 22.48 -0.22
N ILE A 235 -7.27 21.77 0.35
CA ILE A 235 -7.46 20.97 1.56
C ILE A 235 -7.07 21.76 2.80
N LYS A 236 -5.91 22.42 2.75
CA LYS A 236 -5.37 23.20 3.88
C LYS A 236 -4.48 24.32 3.37
N SER A 237 -4.38 25.40 4.12
CA SER A 237 -3.50 26.53 3.83
C SER A 237 -2.81 27.03 5.08
N VAL A 238 -1.67 27.69 4.89
CA VAL A 238 -0.96 28.46 5.91
C VAL A 238 -0.53 29.77 5.27
N GLU A 239 -0.82 30.89 5.92
CA GLU A 239 -0.56 32.22 5.38
C GLU A 239 0.64 32.89 6.05
N LYS A 240 1.19 33.91 5.38
CA LYS A 240 2.22 34.82 5.92
C LYS A 240 3.47 34.10 6.44
N VAL A 241 3.93 33.10 5.70
CA VAL A 241 5.10 32.28 6.05
C VAL A 241 6.36 32.90 5.45
N SER A 242 7.41 33.08 6.25
CA SER A 242 8.70 33.54 5.72
C SER A 242 9.27 32.57 4.70
N LYS A 243 10.06 33.06 3.74
CA LYS A 243 10.61 32.28 2.63
C LYS A 243 11.27 30.95 3.03
N GLN A 244 12.12 30.96 4.05
CA GLN A 244 12.79 29.74 4.52
C GLN A 244 11.78 28.72 5.05
N ARG A 245 10.80 29.18 5.86
CA ARG A 245 9.73 28.33 6.39
C ARG A 245 8.78 27.85 5.29
N ALA A 246 8.54 28.66 4.26
CA ALA A 246 7.73 28.31 3.11
C ALA A 246 8.35 27.14 2.32
N ARG A 247 9.67 27.18 2.09
CA ARG A 247 10.38 26.06 1.46
C ARG A 247 10.28 24.78 2.27
N VAL A 248 10.47 24.87 3.59
CA VAL A 248 10.31 23.72 4.51
C VAL A 248 8.88 23.19 4.42
N ALA A 249 7.87 24.05 4.46
CA ALA A 249 6.47 23.66 4.37
C ALA A 249 6.17 22.90 3.06
N LEU A 250 6.68 23.35 1.91
CA LEU A 250 6.50 22.65 0.63
C LEU A 250 7.12 21.24 0.64
N VAL A 251 8.32 21.08 1.22
CA VAL A 251 8.96 19.76 1.38
C VAL A 251 8.17 18.87 2.32
N SER A 252 7.70 19.43 3.43
CA SER A 252 6.89 18.71 4.41
C SER A 252 5.57 18.25 3.79
N LEU A 253 4.89 19.09 3.01
CA LEU A 253 3.68 18.70 2.27
C LEU A 253 3.96 17.54 1.30
N ARG A 254 5.09 17.59 0.59
CA ARG A 254 5.50 16.50 -0.30
C ARG A 254 5.75 15.21 0.48
N GLY A 255 6.45 15.31 1.61
CA GLY A 255 6.71 14.18 2.51
C GLY A 255 5.41 13.55 3.02
N PHE A 256 4.49 14.40 3.49
CA PHE A 256 3.16 13.99 3.95
C PHE A 256 2.36 13.29 2.86
N ILE A 257 2.28 13.85 1.64
CA ILE A 257 1.56 13.19 0.54
C ILE A 257 2.20 11.83 0.21
N LYS A 258 3.53 11.73 0.25
CA LYS A 258 4.23 10.46 -0.01
C LYS A 258 3.92 9.40 1.04
N SER A 259 3.79 9.78 2.31
CA SER A 259 3.52 8.84 3.41
C SER A 259 2.10 8.28 3.39
N ILE A 260 1.14 8.94 2.73
CA ILE A 260 -0.23 8.42 2.59
C ILE A 260 -0.20 7.05 1.89
N SER A 261 -0.64 6.01 2.61
CA SER A 261 -0.86 4.68 2.04
C SER A 261 -2.05 4.73 1.08
N THR A 262 -1.84 4.37 -0.18
CA THR A 262 -2.94 4.29 -1.16
C THR A 262 -3.79 3.02 -1.02
N PRO A 263 -3.28 1.87 -0.53
CA PRO A 263 -4.09 0.68 -0.28
C PRO A 263 -4.79 0.68 1.08
N THR A 264 -4.29 1.45 2.05
CA THR A 264 -4.85 1.53 3.42
C THR A 264 -4.75 2.96 3.95
N PRO A 265 -5.47 3.93 3.36
CA PRO A 265 -5.42 5.31 3.80
C PRO A 265 -5.92 5.44 5.24
N ASP A 266 -5.17 6.14 6.08
CA ASP A 266 -5.56 6.40 7.46
C ASP A 266 -6.65 7.48 7.52
N LEU A 267 -7.92 7.04 7.58
CA LEU A 267 -9.06 7.94 7.62
C LEU A 267 -9.30 8.57 9.02
N LYS A 268 -8.49 8.21 10.03
CA LYS A 268 -8.51 8.88 11.35
C LYS A 268 -7.84 10.25 11.27
N ASP A 269 -6.83 10.42 10.41
CA ASP A 269 -6.26 11.74 10.15
C ASP A 269 -7.30 12.60 9.37
N PRO A 270 -7.77 13.73 9.94
CA PRO A 270 -8.78 14.56 9.31
C PRO A 270 -8.32 15.12 7.95
N THR A 271 -7.03 15.34 7.76
CA THR A 271 -6.46 15.81 6.50
C THR A 271 -6.50 14.72 5.43
N VAL A 272 -6.16 13.48 5.81
CA VAL A 272 -6.21 12.32 4.90
C VAL A 272 -7.65 12.00 4.52
N LYS A 273 -8.59 12.10 5.47
CA LYS A 273 -10.03 11.97 5.20
C LYS A 273 -10.52 12.99 4.17
N LEU A 274 -10.18 14.28 4.33
CA LEU A 274 -10.53 15.32 3.35
C LEU A 274 -9.93 15.06 1.96
N ILE A 275 -8.70 14.58 1.91
CA ILE A 275 -8.02 14.16 0.68
C ILE A 275 -8.78 13.02 0.00
N TYR A 276 -9.15 12.01 0.79
CA TYR A 276 -9.83 10.81 0.30
C TYR A 276 -11.21 11.16 -0.27
N GLU A 277 -12.01 11.93 0.46
CA GLU A 277 -13.31 12.43 0.00
C GLU A 277 -13.20 13.27 -1.28
N ALA A 278 -12.15 14.11 -1.39
CA ALA A 278 -11.90 14.89 -2.60
C ALA A 278 -11.63 14.01 -3.83
N SER A 279 -10.92 12.89 -3.65
CA SER A 279 -10.71 11.90 -4.72
C SER A 279 -11.99 11.17 -5.10
N ILE A 280 -12.86 10.82 -4.14
CA ILE A 280 -14.16 10.21 -4.44
C ILE A 280 -14.98 11.14 -5.35
N VAL A 281 -15.12 12.40 -4.94
CA VAL A 281 -15.94 13.39 -5.65
C VAL A 281 -15.38 13.69 -7.05
N LYS A 282 -14.06 13.84 -7.18
CA LYS A 282 -13.46 14.14 -8.49
C LYS A 282 -13.71 13.02 -9.48
N ASN A 283 -13.44 11.78 -9.06
CA ASN A 283 -13.42 10.62 -9.94
C ASN A 283 -14.81 10.02 -10.12
N LYS A 284 -15.85 10.62 -9.50
CA LYS A 284 -17.25 10.21 -9.66
C LYS A 284 -17.61 10.09 -11.14
N PRO A 285 -18.17 8.96 -11.58
CA PRO A 285 -18.45 8.71 -12.99
C PRO A 285 -19.44 9.74 -13.52
N ARG A 286 -19.08 10.38 -14.64
CA ARG A 286 -19.96 11.30 -15.36
C ARG A 286 -20.27 10.68 -16.71
N SER A 287 -21.52 10.32 -16.91
CA SER A 287 -21.98 9.64 -18.13
C SER A 287 -23.32 10.20 -18.57
N LYS A 288 -23.62 10.05 -19.86
CA LYS A 288 -24.97 10.30 -20.40
C LYS A 288 -25.92 9.14 -20.10
N TYR A 289 -25.38 7.95 -19.83
CA TYR A 289 -26.15 6.75 -19.50
C TYR A 289 -26.35 6.67 -17.98
N ILE A 290 -27.62 6.63 -17.55
CA ILE A 290 -28.02 6.63 -16.14
C ILE A 290 -27.42 5.41 -15.42
N GLU A 291 -27.36 4.26 -16.08
CA GLU A 291 -26.87 3.00 -15.53
C GLU A 291 -25.40 3.08 -15.08
N LEU A 292 -24.61 3.95 -15.72
CA LEU A 292 -23.20 4.18 -15.40
C LEU A 292 -22.97 5.24 -14.32
N LEU A 293 -24.00 5.99 -13.93
CA LEU A 293 -23.91 6.98 -12.86
C LEU A 293 -23.73 6.31 -11.51
N SER A 294 -23.45 7.12 -10.49
CA SER A 294 -23.37 6.65 -9.11
C SER A 294 -24.73 6.17 -8.59
N ILE A 295 -24.71 5.31 -7.58
CA ILE A 295 -25.93 4.86 -6.88
C ILE A 295 -26.75 6.06 -6.35
N GLU A 296 -26.08 7.09 -5.84
CA GLU A 296 -26.72 8.33 -5.35
C GLU A 296 -27.50 9.08 -6.45
N GLU A 297 -27.07 8.93 -7.70
CA GLU A 297 -27.68 9.56 -8.88
C GLU A 297 -28.60 8.61 -9.65
N GLY A 298 -28.98 7.47 -9.04
CA GLY A 298 -29.88 6.48 -9.63
C GLY A 298 -29.21 5.46 -10.57
N GLY A 299 -27.88 5.46 -10.67
CA GLY A 299 -27.11 4.48 -11.44
C GLY A 299 -26.68 3.26 -10.63
N HIS A 300 -25.73 2.49 -11.18
CA HIS A 300 -25.23 1.27 -10.53
C HIS A 300 -23.76 1.34 -10.08
N SER A 301 -23.07 2.45 -10.36
CA SER A 301 -21.66 2.60 -10.02
C SER A 301 -21.47 2.94 -8.55
N TYR A 302 -20.42 2.40 -7.93
CA TYR A 302 -20.12 2.62 -6.52
C TYR A 302 -18.63 2.85 -6.29
N TRP A 303 -18.29 3.53 -5.20
CA TRP A 303 -16.91 3.66 -4.75
C TRP A 303 -16.50 2.41 -3.97
N SER A 304 -15.48 1.70 -4.43
CA SER A 304 -14.92 0.56 -3.71
C SER A 304 -13.91 1.07 -2.67
N TYR A 305 -14.16 0.78 -1.40
CA TYR A 305 -13.23 1.03 -0.31
C TYR A 305 -12.07 0.02 -0.25
N LYS A 306 -12.17 -1.11 -0.95
CA LYS A 306 -11.09 -2.11 -1.05
C LYS A 306 -10.06 -1.74 -2.12
N THR A 307 -10.54 -1.22 -3.26
CA THR A 307 -9.69 -0.88 -4.41
C THR A 307 -9.49 0.63 -4.60
N HIS A 308 -10.12 1.45 -3.76
CA HIS A 308 -10.06 2.91 -3.74
C HIS A 308 -10.27 3.54 -5.13
N ARG A 309 -11.35 3.12 -5.79
CA ARG A 309 -11.75 3.57 -7.13
C ARG A 309 -13.26 3.46 -7.33
N TRP A 310 -13.76 4.17 -8.34
CA TRP A 310 -15.13 3.94 -8.82
C TRP A 310 -15.20 2.66 -9.65
N VAL A 311 -16.05 1.74 -9.20
CA VAL A 311 -16.39 0.51 -9.94
C VAL A 311 -17.65 0.80 -10.74
N THR A 312 -17.51 0.76 -12.07
CA THR A 312 -18.58 1.05 -13.03
C THR A 312 -18.99 -0.23 -13.76
N GLY A 313 -20.27 -0.29 -14.14
CA GLY A 313 -20.77 -1.33 -15.04
C GLY A 313 -20.26 -1.13 -16.47
N ARG A 314 -20.68 -2.00 -17.39
CA ARG A 314 -20.35 -1.87 -18.80
C ARG A 314 -21.50 -2.34 -19.68
N PHE A 315 -21.60 -1.77 -20.87
CA PHE A 315 -22.48 -2.31 -21.90
C PHE A 315 -21.75 -3.42 -22.66
N ASP A 316 -22.39 -4.58 -22.81
CA ASP A 316 -21.88 -5.64 -23.66
C ASP A 316 -21.88 -5.16 -25.13
N ARG A 317 -20.74 -5.30 -25.81
CA ARG A 317 -20.56 -4.81 -27.18
C ARG A 317 -21.48 -5.48 -28.19
N LYS A 318 -21.86 -6.74 -27.95
CA LYS A 318 -22.71 -7.51 -28.87
C LYS A 318 -24.20 -7.28 -28.60
N SER A 319 -24.63 -7.48 -27.36
CA SER A 319 -26.05 -7.40 -27.00
C SER A 319 -26.52 -5.97 -26.69
N LYS A 320 -25.60 -5.01 -26.53
CA LYS A 320 -25.85 -3.65 -26.01
C LYS A 320 -26.58 -3.64 -24.65
N LYS A 321 -26.66 -4.78 -23.96
CA LYS A 321 -27.27 -4.88 -22.63
C LYS A 321 -26.28 -4.38 -21.59
N PHE A 322 -26.80 -3.67 -20.60
CA PHE A 322 -26.02 -3.23 -19.46
C PHE A 322 -25.68 -4.43 -18.56
N VAL A 323 -24.41 -4.52 -18.18
CA VAL A 323 -23.89 -5.47 -17.19
C VAL A 323 -23.47 -4.67 -15.96
N PRO A 324 -24.14 -4.84 -14.82
CA PRO A 324 -23.84 -4.08 -13.61
C PRO A 324 -22.44 -4.43 -13.06
N PRO A 325 -21.83 -3.52 -12.30
CA PRO A 325 -20.56 -3.81 -11.65
C PRO A 325 -20.73 -4.94 -10.62
N LYS A 326 -19.71 -5.80 -10.50
CA LYS A 326 -19.67 -6.79 -9.42
C LYS A 326 -19.62 -6.06 -8.07
N LYS A 327 -20.41 -6.50 -7.10
CA LYS A 327 -20.38 -5.97 -5.73
C LYS A 327 -19.13 -6.46 -4.99
N ASP A 328 -18.69 -5.69 -4.00
CA ASP A 328 -17.63 -6.03 -3.03
C ASP A 328 -16.20 -6.22 -3.60
N LEU A 329 -15.90 -5.61 -4.75
CA LEU A 329 -14.55 -5.55 -5.31
C LEU A 329 -13.63 -4.65 -4.50
#